data_AF-A0A537YM56-F1
#
_entry.id   AF-A0A537YM56-F1
#
_cell.length_a   1.000
_cell.length_b   1.000
_cell.length_c   1.000
_cell.angle_alpha   90.00
_cell.angle_beta   90.00
_cell.angle_gamma   90.00
#
_symmetry.space_group_name_H-M   'P 1'
#
loop_
_entity.id
_entity.type
_entity.pdbx_description
1 polymer ?
#
loop_
_entity_poly.entity_id
_entity_poly.type
_entity_poly.pdbx_seq_one_letter_code
_entity_poly.pdbx_strand_id
1 'polypeptide(L)'
;MERDVDLGTGYAFKRLLLGRPLATSRLEHERLGRPTALAVFSSDNMSSVAYATEEILRVLIPAVGILAFSYVLPISAMIVLIEAILIFSYRQTIKAYPTAGGAYIVTKDNLGLLPAQLAGVALLVDYVLTVSVSTAAGVQAISSVVPLGVPLRIVFSLVFVWMIAYGNLLGVRESGKIFAAPTYLFIVSLGLTCVTGIYEVLTRHLQPFPIQQQVAHGGVSPFVGAVTVFILLKAFASGGAAVTGVE
;
A
#
# COMPACT_ATOMS: atom_id res chain seq x y z
N MET A 1 -40.08 -14.73 -16.66
CA MET A 1 -41.17 -14.98 -15.69
C MET A 1 -40.52 -14.96 -14.31
N GLU A 2 -40.18 -13.76 -13.83
CA GLU A 2 -39.62 -13.58 -12.48
C GLU A 2 -40.77 -13.80 -11.50
N ARG A 3 -40.68 -14.86 -10.69
CA ARG A 3 -41.55 -15.04 -9.54
C ARG A 3 -41.27 -13.87 -8.59
N ASP A 4 -42.27 -13.05 -8.33
CA ASP A 4 -42.30 -12.15 -7.16
C ASP A 4 -42.17 -13.02 -5.91
N VAL A 5 -40.93 -13.22 -5.49
CA VAL A 5 -40.62 -13.72 -4.15
C VAL A 5 -41.02 -12.58 -3.21
N ASP A 6 -41.80 -12.90 -2.19
CA ASP A 6 -42.23 -11.93 -1.19
C ASP A 6 -41.00 -11.47 -0.40
N LEU A 7 -40.37 -10.39 -0.88
CA LEU A 7 -39.12 -9.86 -0.37
C LEU A 7 -39.43 -9.08 0.90
N GLY A 8 -39.37 -9.75 2.05
CA GLY A 8 -39.68 -9.16 3.35
C GLY A 8 -39.02 -7.80 3.59
N THR A 9 -39.57 -7.01 4.52
CA THR A 9 -39.12 -5.64 4.85
C THR A 9 -37.60 -5.49 5.03
N GLY A 10 -36.92 -6.52 5.54
CA GLY A 10 -35.46 -6.56 5.62
C GLY A 10 -34.74 -6.54 4.26
N TYR A 11 -35.27 -7.20 3.24
CA TYR A 11 -34.73 -7.15 1.87
C TYR A 11 -34.99 -5.79 1.22
N ALA A 12 -36.17 -5.21 1.42
CA ALA A 12 -36.47 -3.87 0.92
C ALA A 12 -35.54 -2.80 1.54
N PHE A 13 -35.28 -2.89 2.85
CA PHE A 13 -34.31 -2.04 3.54
C PHE A 13 -32.88 -2.26 3.04
N LYS A 14 -32.47 -3.53 2.86
CA LYS A 14 -31.17 -3.88 2.28
C LYS A 14 -31.01 -3.34 0.86
N ARG A 15 -32.07 -3.40 0.04
CA ARG A 15 -32.08 -2.88 -1.34
C ARG A 15 -32.06 -1.35 -1.40
N LEU A 16 -32.68 -0.69 -0.42
CA LEU A 16 -32.62 0.77 -0.26
C LEU A 16 -31.20 1.23 0.14
N LEU A 17 -30.55 0.50 1.05
CA LEU A 17 -29.21 0.84 1.56
C LEU A 17 -28.06 0.43 0.63
N LEU A 18 -28.17 -0.73 -0.03
CA LEU A 18 -27.07 -1.35 -0.81
C LEU A 18 -27.34 -1.36 -2.32
N GLY A 19 -28.47 -0.85 -2.79
CA GLY A 19 -28.84 -0.86 -4.20
C GLY A 19 -29.35 -2.23 -4.68
N ARG A 20 -29.50 -2.36 -6.00
CA ARG A 20 -29.96 -3.60 -6.64
C ARG A 20 -28.80 -4.60 -6.71
N PRO A 21 -29.02 -5.88 -6.37
CA PRO A 21 -27.97 -6.90 -6.50
C PRO A 21 -27.54 -7.03 -7.97
N LEU A 22 -26.23 -6.95 -8.19
CA LEU A 22 -25.64 -7.19 -9.51
C LEU A 22 -25.62 -8.69 -9.76
N ALA A 23 -26.21 -9.12 -10.88
CA ALA A 23 -26.19 -10.52 -11.29
C ALA A 23 -24.77 -10.90 -11.73
N THR A 24 -24.22 -12.01 -11.23
CA THR A 24 -22.87 -12.50 -11.54
C THR A 24 -22.60 -12.63 -13.05
N SER A 25 -23.64 -12.87 -13.85
CA SER A 25 -23.56 -12.96 -15.31
C SER A 25 -23.25 -11.62 -16.02
N ARG A 26 -23.45 -10.48 -15.37
CA ARG A 26 -23.08 -9.16 -15.91
C ARG A 26 -21.61 -8.81 -15.64
N LEU A 27 -20.95 -9.50 -14.70
CA LEU A 27 -19.55 -9.24 -14.31
C LEU A 27 -18.53 -9.73 -15.35
N GLU A 28 -18.81 -10.83 -16.06
CA GLU A 28 -17.88 -11.39 -17.06
C GLU A 28 -17.65 -10.46 -18.26
N HIS A 29 -18.57 -9.52 -18.50
CA HIS A 29 -18.56 -8.65 -19.69
C HIS A 29 -17.99 -7.24 -19.39
N GLU A 30 -17.78 -6.90 -18.11
CA GLU A 30 -17.15 -5.65 -17.65
C GLU A 30 -15.62 -5.80 -17.64
N ARG A 31 -14.99 -5.85 -18.83
CA ARG A 31 -13.52 -5.79 -18.91
C ARG A 31 -13.04 -4.37 -18.69
N LEU A 32 -12.29 -4.14 -17.61
CA LEU A 32 -11.62 -2.86 -17.37
C LEU A 32 -10.68 -2.53 -18.55
N GLY A 33 -10.80 -1.31 -19.08
CA GLY A 33 -9.84 -0.81 -20.06
C GLY A 33 -8.43 -0.74 -19.46
N ARG A 34 -7.39 -0.92 -20.28
CA ARG A 34 -5.98 -0.93 -19.83
C ARG A 34 -5.60 0.20 -18.86
N PRO A 35 -5.93 1.49 -19.07
CA PRO A 35 -5.55 2.53 -18.12
C PRO A 35 -6.27 2.38 -16.77
N THR A 36 -7.54 2.00 -16.79
CA THR A 36 -8.32 1.77 -15.58
C THR A 36 -7.84 0.53 -14.83
N ALA A 37 -7.55 -0.56 -15.55
CA ALA A 37 -6.96 -1.76 -14.98
C ALA A 37 -5.61 -1.45 -14.33
N LEU A 38 -4.72 -0.73 -15.02
CA LEU A 38 -3.44 -0.33 -14.46
C LEU A 38 -3.62 0.47 -13.18
N ALA A 39 -4.50 1.47 -13.18
CA ALA A 39 -4.72 2.31 -12.01
C ALA A 39 -5.34 1.56 -10.82
N VAL A 40 -6.22 0.60 -11.07
CA VAL A 40 -6.87 -0.20 -10.03
C VAL A 40 -5.94 -1.28 -9.48
N PHE A 41 -5.13 -1.94 -10.33
CA PHE A 41 -4.22 -3.00 -9.87
C PHE A 41 -2.90 -2.45 -9.32
N SER A 42 -2.48 -1.26 -9.72
CA SER A 42 -1.27 -0.62 -9.17
C SER A 42 -1.53 0.18 -7.89
N SER A 43 -2.79 0.47 -7.55
CA SER A 43 -3.10 1.36 -6.43
C SER A 43 -2.49 0.90 -5.11
N ASP A 44 -2.46 -0.41 -4.88
CA ASP A 44 -1.94 -1.01 -3.66
C ASP A 44 -0.42 -0.81 -3.54
N ASN A 45 0.32 -1.15 -4.61
CA ASN A 45 1.76 -0.89 -4.67
C ASN A 45 2.08 0.61 -4.51
N MET A 46 1.32 1.47 -5.21
CA MET A 46 1.50 2.92 -5.12
C MET A 46 1.22 3.47 -3.71
N SER A 47 0.25 2.91 -2.97
CA SER A 47 0.02 3.30 -1.57
C SER A 47 1.18 2.89 -0.66
N SER A 48 1.81 1.74 -0.88
CA SER A 48 2.95 1.28 -0.09
C SER A 48 4.16 2.23 -0.17
N VAL A 49 4.38 2.84 -1.33
CA VAL A 49 5.43 3.85 -1.53
C VAL A 49 5.25 5.08 -0.62
N ALA A 50 4.00 5.43 -0.27
CA ALA A 50 3.70 6.63 0.50
C ALA A 50 4.15 6.54 1.97
N TYR A 51 4.27 5.34 2.55
CA TYR A 51 4.65 5.17 3.96
C TYR A 51 5.92 4.34 4.18
N ALA A 52 6.39 3.55 3.21
CA ALA A 52 7.55 2.66 3.40
C ALA A 52 8.84 3.40 3.81
N THR A 53 9.08 4.58 3.24
CA THR A 53 10.24 5.41 3.62
C THR A 53 10.14 5.89 5.07
N GLU A 54 8.93 6.23 5.52
CA GLU A 54 8.70 6.62 6.92
C GLU A 54 8.95 5.45 7.87
N GLU A 55 8.55 4.23 7.50
CA GLU A 55 8.79 3.04 8.33
C GLU A 55 10.29 2.73 8.50
N ILE A 56 11.11 2.93 7.47
CA ILE A 56 12.58 2.84 7.58
C ILE A 56 13.08 3.86 8.62
N LEU A 57 12.64 5.11 8.50
CA LEU A 57 13.05 6.20 9.38
C LEU A 57 12.55 6.02 10.82
N ARG A 58 11.36 5.48 11.02
CA ARG A 58 10.77 5.21 12.34
C ARG A 58 11.63 4.24 13.15
N VAL A 59 12.31 3.30 12.49
CA VAL A 59 13.28 2.40 13.14
C VAL A 59 14.63 3.08 13.36
N LEU A 60 15.12 3.86 12.39
CA LEU A 60 16.49 4.41 12.43
C LEU A 60 16.63 5.70 13.25
N ILE A 61 15.67 6.60 13.22
CA ILE A 61 15.74 7.89 13.94
C ILE A 61 15.96 7.69 15.45
N PRO A 62 15.22 6.80 16.14
CA PRO A 62 15.48 6.54 17.56
C PRO A 62 16.88 5.96 17.84
N ALA A 63 17.45 5.25 16.87
CA ALA A 63 18.73 4.57 17.02
C ALA A 63 19.93 5.47 16.73
N VAL A 64 19.85 6.32 15.71
CA VAL A 64 21.00 7.11 15.21
C VAL A 64 20.69 8.57 14.89
N GLY A 65 19.49 9.03 15.21
CA GLY A 65 19.08 10.40 14.97
C GLY A 65 19.16 10.76 13.49
N ILE A 66 19.83 11.87 13.20
CA ILE A 66 19.88 12.44 11.85
C ILE A 66 20.72 11.63 10.86
N LEU A 67 21.60 10.75 11.35
CA LEU A 67 22.31 9.78 10.50
C LEU A 67 21.36 8.83 9.78
N ALA A 68 20.14 8.63 10.28
CA ALA A 68 19.13 7.77 9.67
C ALA A 68 18.92 8.07 8.17
N PHE A 69 18.91 9.36 7.81
CA PHE A 69 18.71 9.80 6.42
C PHE A 69 19.81 9.33 5.46
N SER A 70 21.02 9.08 5.96
CA SER A 70 22.11 8.53 5.12
C SER A 70 21.91 7.05 4.75
N TYR A 71 21.11 6.31 5.52
CA TYR A 71 20.84 4.88 5.31
C TYR A 71 19.59 4.62 4.47
N VAL A 72 18.70 5.61 4.30
CA VAL A 72 17.46 5.45 3.53
C VAL A 72 17.75 5.01 2.10
N LEU A 73 18.62 5.73 1.37
CA LEU A 73 18.92 5.41 -0.03
C LEU A 73 19.52 3.99 -0.22
N PRO A 74 20.55 3.57 0.54
CA PRO A 74 21.04 2.19 0.47
C PRO A 74 19.97 1.13 0.76
N ILE A 75 19.13 1.34 1.78
CA ILE A 75 18.06 0.40 2.13
C ILE A 75 17.01 0.34 1.02
N SER A 76 16.57 1.49 0.50
CA SER A 76 15.64 1.57 -0.62
C SER A 76 16.19 0.89 -1.87
N ALA A 77 17.48 1.02 -2.16
CA ALA A 77 18.11 0.31 -3.29
C ALA A 77 18.05 -1.21 -3.14
N MET A 78 18.22 -1.74 -1.93
CA MET A 78 18.07 -3.18 -1.65
C MET A 78 16.61 -3.63 -1.78
N ILE A 79 15.66 -2.81 -1.35
CA ILE A 79 14.23 -3.09 -1.52
C ILE A 79 13.87 -3.15 -3.01
N VAL A 80 14.30 -2.17 -3.81
CA VAL A 80 14.07 -2.16 -5.27
C VAL A 80 14.70 -3.38 -5.95
N LEU A 81 15.88 -3.82 -5.51
CA LEU A 81 16.51 -5.05 -6.02
C LEU A 81 15.62 -6.28 -5.75
N ILE A 82 15.04 -6.39 -4.55
CA ILE A 82 14.14 -7.50 -4.21
C ILE A 82 12.84 -7.40 -4.98
N GLU A 83 12.28 -6.21 -5.12
CA GLU A 83 11.08 -5.99 -5.93
C GLU A 83 11.32 -6.45 -7.38
N ALA A 84 12.48 -6.15 -7.97
CA ALA A 84 12.84 -6.62 -9.30
C ALA A 84 12.91 -8.16 -9.38
N ILE A 85 13.45 -8.82 -8.34
CA ILE A 85 13.47 -10.29 -8.25
C ILE A 85 12.06 -10.85 -8.14
N LEU A 86 11.20 -10.24 -7.31
CA LEU A 86 9.79 -10.64 -7.15
C LEU A 86 9.03 -10.50 -8.46
N ILE A 87 9.15 -9.36 -9.15
CA ILE A 87 8.53 -9.13 -10.46
C ILE A 87 8.97 -10.22 -11.45
N PHE A 88 10.26 -10.56 -11.47
CA PHE A 88 10.76 -11.63 -12.35
C PHE A 88 10.18 -13.00 -12.00
N SER A 89 10.02 -13.30 -10.70
CA SER A 89 9.39 -14.53 -10.20
C SER A 89 7.90 -14.58 -10.56
N TYR A 90 7.12 -13.54 -10.25
CA TYR A 90 5.70 -13.46 -10.57
C TYR A 90 5.43 -13.57 -12.07
N ARG A 91 6.28 -13.00 -12.92
CA ARG A 91 6.17 -13.16 -14.38
C ARG A 91 6.31 -14.61 -14.84
N GLN A 92 7.08 -15.43 -14.15
CA GLN A 92 7.18 -16.87 -14.44
C GLN A 92 5.93 -17.60 -13.94
N THR A 93 5.51 -17.30 -12.70
CA THR A 93 4.33 -17.90 -12.09
C THR A 93 3.06 -17.62 -12.91
N ILE A 94 2.84 -16.38 -13.36
CA ILE A 94 1.69 -16.00 -14.19
C ILE A 94 1.68 -16.76 -15.53
N LYS A 95 2.85 -17.03 -16.12
CA LYS A 95 2.95 -17.82 -17.35
C LYS A 95 2.65 -19.30 -17.12
N ALA A 96 3.08 -19.84 -15.98
CA ALA A 96 2.87 -21.24 -15.62
C ALA A 96 1.43 -21.51 -15.15
N TYR A 97 0.80 -20.52 -14.51
CA TYR A 97 -0.56 -20.58 -13.96
C TYR A 97 -1.45 -19.50 -14.60
N PRO A 98 -1.90 -19.69 -15.85
CA PRO A 98 -2.72 -18.71 -16.58
C PRO A 98 -4.16 -18.60 -16.03
N THR A 99 -4.60 -19.60 -15.27
CA THR A 99 -5.90 -19.58 -14.57
C THR A 99 -5.79 -18.83 -13.25
N ALA A 100 -6.81 -18.03 -12.92
CA ALA A 100 -6.88 -17.31 -11.66
C ALA A 100 -6.81 -18.28 -10.47
N GLY A 101 -5.90 -18.02 -9.53
CA GLY A 101 -5.65 -18.93 -8.41
C GLY A 101 -4.66 -18.41 -7.37
N GLY A 102 -3.78 -17.48 -7.77
CA GLY A 102 -2.87 -16.79 -6.86
C GLY A 102 -1.94 -17.73 -6.10
N ALA A 103 -1.37 -17.22 -5.00
CA ALA A 103 -0.42 -17.98 -4.18
C ALA A 103 -1.02 -19.27 -3.59
N TYR A 104 -2.34 -19.31 -3.34
CA TYR A 104 -3.00 -20.51 -2.80
C TYR A 104 -2.93 -21.70 -3.77
N ILE A 105 -3.33 -21.52 -5.03
CA ILE A 105 -3.34 -22.61 -6.02
C ILE A 105 -1.92 -23.06 -6.34
N VAL A 106 -1.00 -22.11 -6.53
CA VAL A 106 0.42 -22.42 -6.76
C VAL A 106 0.99 -23.22 -5.61
N THR A 107 0.71 -22.83 -4.36
CA THR A 107 1.20 -23.57 -3.19
C THR A 107 0.56 -24.95 -3.08
N LYS A 108 -0.74 -25.07 -3.35
CA LYS A 108 -1.48 -26.34 -3.27
C LYS A 108 -0.93 -27.37 -4.25
N ASP A 109 -0.69 -26.96 -5.48
CA ASP A 109 -0.27 -27.85 -6.55
C ASP A 109 1.18 -28.34 -6.35
N ASN A 110 2.02 -27.59 -5.63
CA ASN A 110 3.44 -27.93 -5.45
C ASN A 110 3.81 -28.46 -4.05
N LEU A 111 3.13 -28.01 -3.00
CA LEU A 111 3.48 -28.29 -1.60
C LEU A 111 2.36 -28.98 -0.82
N GLY A 112 1.19 -29.19 -1.44
CA GLY A 112 0.04 -29.84 -0.84
C GLY A 112 -0.84 -28.89 -0.02
N LEU A 113 -1.82 -29.49 0.68
CA LEU A 113 -2.94 -28.74 1.25
C LEU A 113 -2.55 -27.88 2.46
N LEU A 114 -1.72 -28.40 3.37
CA LEU A 114 -1.37 -27.68 4.62
C LEU A 114 -0.61 -26.38 4.33
N PRO A 115 0.47 -26.36 3.52
CA PRO A 115 1.13 -25.11 3.16
C PRO A 115 0.21 -24.16 2.39
N ALA A 116 -0.68 -24.69 1.55
CA ALA A 116 -1.64 -23.87 0.82
C ALA A 116 -2.65 -23.17 1.74
N GLN A 117 -3.14 -23.87 2.77
CA GLN A 117 -4.02 -23.26 3.78
C GLN A 117 -3.30 -22.13 4.52
N LEU A 118 -2.02 -22.31 4.86
CA LEU A 118 -1.22 -21.26 5.47
C LEU A 118 -1.09 -20.04 4.54
N ALA A 119 -0.82 -20.26 3.25
CA ALA A 119 -0.80 -19.20 2.24
C ALA A 119 -2.15 -18.47 2.13
N GLY A 120 -3.26 -19.22 2.17
CA GLY A 120 -4.61 -18.64 2.15
C GLY A 120 -4.91 -17.78 3.39
N VAL A 121 -4.54 -18.25 4.58
CA VAL A 121 -4.69 -17.47 5.82
C VAL A 121 -3.80 -16.23 5.79
N ALA A 122 -2.56 -16.35 5.32
CA ALA A 122 -1.65 -15.23 5.17
C ALA A 122 -2.23 -14.14 4.25
N LEU A 123 -2.79 -14.51 3.10
CA LEU A 123 -3.45 -13.55 2.18
C LEU A 123 -4.66 -12.86 2.80
N LEU A 124 -5.48 -13.59 3.59
CA LEU A 124 -6.61 -12.98 4.28
C LEU A 124 -6.16 -11.96 5.34
N VAL A 125 -5.09 -12.27 6.07
CA VAL A 125 -4.49 -11.34 7.04
C VAL A 125 -3.91 -10.13 6.31
N ASP A 126 -3.21 -10.35 5.19
CA ASP A 126 -2.67 -9.28 4.37
C ASP A 126 -3.78 -8.32 3.94
N TYR A 127 -4.86 -8.80 3.34
CA TYR A 127 -5.96 -7.95 2.90
C TYR A 127 -6.59 -7.10 4.02
N VAL A 128 -6.67 -7.64 5.24
CA VAL A 128 -7.13 -6.88 6.41
C VAL A 128 -6.12 -5.81 6.81
N LEU A 129 -4.83 -6.16 6.83
CA LEU A 129 -3.76 -5.23 7.17
C LEU A 129 -3.62 -4.12 6.12
N THR A 130 -3.69 -4.45 4.84
CA THR A 130 -3.60 -3.51 3.71
C THR A 130 -4.65 -2.41 3.81
N VAL A 131 -5.92 -2.75 4.07
CA VAL A 131 -6.98 -1.75 4.29
C VAL A 131 -6.73 -0.94 5.56
N SER A 132 -6.30 -1.59 6.65
CA SER A 132 -6.09 -0.94 7.95
C SER A 132 -4.92 0.04 7.93
N VAL A 133 -3.79 -0.37 7.37
CA VAL A 133 -2.55 0.43 7.26
C VAL A 133 -2.76 1.57 6.27
N SER A 134 -3.33 1.32 5.10
CA SER A 134 -3.56 2.35 4.09
C SER A 134 -4.49 3.47 4.57
N THR A 135 -5.56 3.11 5.29
CA THR A 135 -6.48 4.11 5.86
C THR A 135 -5.83 4.90 7.00
N ALA A 136 -5.06 4.25 7.88
CA ALA A 136 -4.32 4.93 8.94
C ALA A 136 -3.24 5.88 8.39
N ALA A 137 -2.46 5.44 7.40
CA ALA A 137 -1.47 6.27 6.71
C ALA A 137 -2.12 7.44 5.97
N GLY A 138 -3.27 7.23 5.32
CA GLY A 138 -4.04 8.30 4.69
C GLY A 138 -4.50 9.37 5.68
N VAL A 139 -5.00 8.98 6.86
CA VAL A 139 -5.38 9.92 7.93
C VAL A 139 -4.16 10.64 8.50
N GLN A 140 -3.01 9.96 8.60
CA GLN A 140 -1.76 10.58 9.02
C GLN A 140 -1.29 11.65 8.02
N ALA A 141 -1.42 11.39 6.71
CA ALA A 141 -1.14 12.37 5.67
C ALA A 141 -2.05 13.61 5.79
N ILE A 142 -3.36 13.41 5.99
CA ILE A 142 -4.31 14.51 6.25
C ILE A 142 -3.91 15.30 7.51
N SER A 143 -3.48 14.58 8.56
CA SER A 143 -3.07 15.18 9.83
C SER A 143 -1.82 16.07 9.70
N SER A 144 -1.07 15.93 8.61
CA SER A 144 0.11 16.76 8.32
C SER A 144 -0.28 18.15 7.78
N VAL A 145 -1.48 18.28 7.19
CA VAL A 145 -2.04 19.56 6.73
C VAL A 145 -2.93 20.18 7.80
N VAL A 146 -3.78 19.37 8.44
CA VAL A 146 -4.68 19.80 9.50
C VAL A 146 -4.30 19.06 10.79
N PRO A 147 -3.80 19.73 11.84
CA PRO A 147 -3.36 19.04 13.05
C PRO A 147 -4.51 18.36 13.80
N LEU A 148 -4.73 17.08 13.52
CA LEU A 148 -5.72 16.25 14.20
C LEU A 148 -5.11 15.60 15.44
N GLY A 149 -5.81 15.66 16.57
CA GLY A 149 -5.45 14.90 17.77
C GLY A 149 -5.65 13.39 17.58
N VAL A 150 -4.96 12.57 18.37
CA VAL A 150 -5.01 11.09 18.27
C VAL A 150 -6.45 10.53 18.26
N PRO A 151 -7.39 10.97 19.13
CA PRO A 151 -8.74 10.43 19.11
C PRO A 151 -9.48 10.68 17.79
N LEU A 152 -9.31 11.86 17.19
CA LEU A 152 -9.93 12.20 15.91
C LEU A 152 -9.34 11.37 14.77
N ARG A 153 -8.03 11.10 14.79
CA ARG A 153 -7.40 10.24 13.78
C ARG A 153 -8.03 8.85 13.77
N ILE A 154 -8.24 8.26 14.95
CA ILE A 154 -8.89 6.94 15.06
C ILE A 154 -10.30 6.99 14.47
N VAL A 155 -11.09 8.00 14.82
CA VAL A 155 -12.46 8.17 14.28
C VAL A 155 -12.45 8.30 12.76
N PHE A 156 -11.57 9.13 12.20
CA PHE A 156 -11.47 9.28 10.74
C PHE A 156 -11.02 7.99 10.05
N SER A 157 -10.06 7.25 10.63
CA SER A 157 -9.64 5.96 10.06
C SER A 157 -10.81 4.97 10.00
N LEU A 158 -11.58 4.86 11.09
CA LEU A 158 -12.76 3.99 11.13
C LEU A 158 -13.85 4.43 10.15
N VAL A 159 -14.07 5.73 10.01
CA VAL A 159 -15.02 6.29 9.03
C VAL A 159 -14.57 5.97 7.60
N PHE A 160 -13.28 6.12 7.27
CA PHE A 160 -12.76 5.76 5.95
C PHE A 160 -12.89 4.26 5.66
N VAL A 161 -12.55 3.39 6.62
CA VAL A 161 -12.78 1.94 6.48
C VAL A 161 -14.25 1.64 6.22
N TRP A 162 -15.16 2.25 6.99
CA TRP A 162 -16.59 2.07 6.81
C TRP A 162 -17.08 2.56 5.44
N MET A 163 -16.60 3.72 4.96
CA MET A 163 -16.95 4.23 3.64
C MET A 163 -16.45 3.33 2.51
N ILE A 164 -15.23 2.81 2.61
CA ILE A 164 -14.69 1.85 1.63
C ILE A 164 -15.52 0.56 1.65
N ALA A 165 -15.83 0.03 2.84
CA ALA A 165 -16.65 -1.16 2.99
C ALA A 165 -18.06 -0.94 2.41
N TYR A 166 -18.69 0.19 2.71
CA TYR A 166 -20.01 0.56 2.19
C TYR A 166 -19.99 0.73 0.66
N GLY A 167 -18.97 1.41 0.11
CA GLY A 167 -18.77 1.55 -1.33
C GLY A 167 -18.57 0.20 -2.04
N ASN A 168 -17.85 -0.73 -1.42
CA ASN A 168 -17.69 -2.10 -1.93
C ASN A 168 -19.03 -2.87 -1.90
N LEU A 169 -19.85 -2.70 -0.87
CA LEU A 169 -21.19 -3.32 -0.80
C LEU A 169 -22.16 -2.74 -1.85
N LEU A 170 -22.01 -1.46 -2.20
CA LEU A 170 -22.77 -0.81 -3.27
C LEU A 170 -22.31 -1.21 -4.69
N GLY A 171 -21.20 -1.94 -4.83
CA GLY A 171 -20.64 -2.30 -6.13
C GLY A 171 -19.91 -1.15 -6.83
N VAL A 172 -19.56 -0.07 -6.12
CA VAL A 172 -18.89 1.11 -6.70
C VAL A 172 -17.54 0.75 -7.33
N ARG A 173 -16.90 -0.32 -6.86
CA ARG A 173 -15.62 -0.86 -7.38
C ARG A 173 -15.71 -1.26 -8.86
N GLU A 174 -16.90 -1.59 -9.38
CA GLU A 174 -17.11 -1.93 -10.79
C GLU A 174 -17.03 -0.71 -11.71
N SER A 175 -17.23 0.50 -11.17
CA SER A 175 -17.20 1.71 -12.00
C SER A 175 -15.80 2.16 -12.42
N GLY A 176 -14.71 1.52 -11.94
CA GLY A 176 -13.29 1.61 -12.33
C GLY A 176 -12.67 3.02 -12.51
N LYS A 177 -13.27 3.83 -13.38
CA LYS A 177 -12.94 5.22 -13.71
C LYS A 177 -12.89 6.14 -12.48
N ILE A 178 -13.79 5.98 -11.51
CA ILE A 178 -13.80 6.81 -10.29
C ILE A 178 -12.52 6.57 -9.46
N PHE A 179 -12.02 5.33 -9.45
CA PHE A 179 -10.79 4.97 -8.73
C PHE A 179 -9.51 5.25 -9.52
N ALA A 180 -9.58 5.40 -10.83
CA ALA A 180 -8.41 5.69 -11.65
C ALA A 180 -7.88 7.13 -11.48
N ALA A 181 -8.77 8.11 -11.30
CA ALA A 181 -8.37 9.51 -11.22
C ALA A 181 -7.44 9.83 -10.03
N PRO A 182 -7.73 9.36 -8.78
CA PRO A 182 -6.81 9.55 -7.65
C PRO A 182 -5.43 8.92 -7.88
N THR A 183 -5.38 7.71 -8.46
CA THR A 183 -4.10 7.03 -8.73
C THR A 183 -3.23 7.82 -9.70
N TYR A 184 -3.81 8.31 -10.80
CA TYR A 184 -3.05 9.12 -11.76
C TYR A 184 -2.65 10.47 -11.19
N LEU A 185 -3.52 11.12 -10.39
CA LEU A 185 -3.16 12.34 -9.69
C LEU A 185 -1.96 12.11 -8.76
N PHE A 186 -1.95 11.01 -8.01
CA PHE A 186 -0.83 10.63 -7.15
C PHE A 186 0.45 10.45 -7.96
N ILE A 187 0.42 9.66 -9.05
CA ILE A 187 1.59 9.45 -9.94
C ILE A 187 2.15 10.78 -10.45
N VAL A 188 1.28 11.68 -10.93
CA VAL A 188 1.70 12.99 -11.44
C VAL A 188 2.29 13.85 -10.31
N SER A 189 1.65 13.91 -9.14
CA SER A 189 2.15 14.70 -8.00
C SER A 189 3.50 14.20 -7.49
N LEU A 190 3.69 12.88 -7.41
CA LEU A 190 4.95 12.28 -7.01
C LEU A 190 6.03 12.52 -8.05
N GLY A 191 5.69 12.36 -9.35
CA GLY A 191 6.58 12.67 -10.46
C GLY A 191 7.05 14.13 -10.46
N LEU A 192 6.12 15.07 -10.27
CA LEU A 192 6.43 16.50 -10.14
C LEU A 192 7.34 16.77 -8.93
N THR A 193 7.11 16.10 -7.80
CA THR A 193 7.94 16.24 -6.60
C THR A 193 9.37 15.76 -6.85
N CYS A 194 9.53 14.61 -7.51
CA CYS A 194 10.85 14.10 -7.90
C CYS A 194 11.56 15.03 -8.90
N VAL A 195 10.87 15.48 -9.94
CA VAL A 195 11.45 16.36 -10.98
C VAL A 195 11.87 17.71 -10.40
N THR A 196 11.01 18.33 -9.58
CA THR A 196 11.34 19.59 -8.91
C THR A 196 12.51 19.43 -7.94
N GLY A 197 12.52 18.37 -7.13
CA GLY A 197 13.66 18.06 -6.26
C GLY A 197 14.98 17.90 -7.01
N ILE A 198 14.99 17.15 -8.12
CA ILE A 198 16.18 17.00 -8.97
C ILE A 198 16.61 18.35 -9.58
N TYR A 199 15.65 19.13 -10.09
CA TYR A 199 15.92 20.45 -10.67
C TYR A 199 16.56 21.41 -9.66
N GLU A 200 16.01 21.47 -8.44
CA GLU A 200 16.52 22.30 -7.34
C GLU A 200 17.94 21.88 -6.90
N VAL A 201 18.24 20.58 -6.91
CA VAL A 201 19.59 20.04 -6.64
C VAL A 201 20.57 20.42 -7.75
N LEU A 202 20.19 20.26 -9.02
CA LEU A 202 21.06 20.58 -10.16
C LEU A 202 21.33 22.07 -10.30
N THR A 203 20.34 22.91 -9.99
CA THR A 203 20.46 24.38 -10.04
C THR A 203 21.06 24.98 -8.76
N ARG A 204 21.40 24.15 -7.76
CA ARG A 204 21.96 24.55 -6.46
C ARG A 204 21.10 25.52 -5.64
N HIS A 205 19.80 25.55 -5.89
CA HIS A 205 18.85 26.26 -5.03
C HIS A 205 18.62 25.50 -3.71
N LEU A 206 18.81 24.18 -3.71
CA LEU A 206 18.88 23.35 -2.50
C LEU A 206 20.30 23.33 -1.92
N GLN A 207 20.48 23.94 -0.74
CA GLN A 207 21.70 23.80 0.05
C GLN A 207 21.78 22.37 0.61
N PRO A 208 22.91 21.66 0.43
CA PRO A 208 23.09 20.35 1.04
C PRO A 208 22.94 20.45 2.55
N PHE A 209 22.06 19.64 3.13
CA PHE A 209 21.94 19.55 4.58
C PHE A 209 23.17 18.79 5.12
N PRO A 210 24.07 19.42 5.90
CA PRO A 210 25.37 18.83 6.21
C PRO A 210 25.24 17.86 7.39
N ILE A 211 24.69 16.67 7.10
CA ILE A 211 24.46 15.59 8.08
C ILE A 211 25.73 15.32 8.90
N GLN A 212 26.88 15.18 8.24
CA GLN A 212 28.16 14.89 8.91
C GLN A 212 28.61 16.01 9.86
N GLN A 213 28.33 17.27 9.52
CA GLN A 213 28.66 18.39 10.40
C GLN A 213 27.73 18.41 11.60
N GLN A 214 26.43 18.18 11.44
CA GLN A 214 25.48 18.13 12.55
C GLN A 214 25.75 16.97 13.52
N VAL A 215 26.21 15.85 12.98
CA VAL A 215 26.68 14.68 13.74
C VAL A 215 27.91 15.04 14.58
N ALA A 216 28.87 15.77 14.01
CA ALA A 216 30.05 16.24 14.72
C ALA A 216 29.76 17.27 15.82
N HIS A 217 28.68 18.05 15.70
CA HIS A 217 28.26 19.06 16.69
C HIS A 217 27.33 18.51 17.80
N GLY A 218 27.27 17.18 17.98
CA GLY A 218 26.48 16.56 19.05
C GLY A 218 25.02 16.26 18.69
N GLY A 219 24.66 16.24 17.41
CA GLY A 219 23.34 15.78 16.92
C GLY A 219 23.08 14.29 17.07
N VAL A 220 23.91 13.61 17.88
CA VAL A 220 23.91 12.17 18.10
C VAL A 220 23.79 11.92 19.61
N SER A 221 22.79 11.16 20.02
CA SER A 221 22.62 10.74 21.42
C SER A 221 23.89 10.01 21.91
N PRO A 222 24.32 10.17 23.19
CA PRO A 222 25.45 9.45 23.77
C PRO A 222 25.36 7.91 23.71
N PHE A 223 24.19 7.35 23.38
CA PHE A 223 23.96 5.91 23.19
C PHE A 223 24.33 5.38 21.80
N VAL A 224 24.72 6.24 20.86
CA VAL A 224 24.95 5.88 19.46
C VAL A 224 26.39 5.44 19.25
N GLY A 225 26.67 4.19 19.57
CA GLY A 225 27.97 3.57 19.32
C GLY A 225 27.99 2.63 18.11
N ALA A 226 26.85 2.04 17.74
CA ALA A 226 26.78 1.18 16.57
C ALA A 226 25.37 1.13 16.04
N VAL A 227 25.20 1.53 14.78
CA VAL A 227 24.20 0.89 13.94
C VAL A 227 24.56 -0.59 13.92
N THR A 228 23.89 -1.39 14.74
CA THR A 228 24.09 -2.83 14.68
C THR A 228 23.52 -3.32 13.35
N VAL A 229 24.12 -4.36 12.79
CA VAL A 229 23.57 -5.05 11.62
C VAL A 229 22.09 -5.40 11.84
N PHE A 230 21.73 -5.75 13.08
CA PHE A 230 20.35 -6.00 13.48
C PHE A 230 19.41 -4.80 13.26
N ILE A 231 19.82 -3.56 13.61
CA ILE A 231 19.01 -2.36 13.41
C ILE A 231 18.82 -2.09 11.91
N LEU A 232 19.87 -2.28 11.09
CA LEU A 232 19.74 -2.14 9.63
C LEU A 232 18.79 -3.17 9.05
N LEU A 233 18.93 -4.44 9.45
CA LEU A 233 18.03 -5.50 9.00
C LEU A 233 16.59 -5.24 9.45
N LYS A 234 16.38 -4.71 10.66
CA LYS A 234 15.06 -4.31 11.15
C LYS A 234 14.47 -3.15 10.35
N ALA A 235 15.26 -2.13 10.05
CA ALA A 235 14.83 -0.99 9.23
C ALA A 235 14.49 -1.43 7.80
N PHE A 236 15.32 -2.29 7.22
CA PHE A 236 15.09 -2.91 5.93
C PHE A 236 13.81 -3.77 5.92
N ALA A 237 13.59 -4.60 6.94
CA ALA A 237 12.37 -5.39 7.06
C ALA A 237 11.12 -4.51 7.20
N SER A 238 11.22 -3.40 7.95
CA SER A 238 10.13 -2.43 8.09
C SER A 238 9.83 -1.71 6.77
N GLY A 239 10.87 -1.34 6.03
CA GLY A 239 10.75 -0.76 4.69
C GLY A 239 10.25 -1.75 3.63
N GLY A 240 10.37 -3.05 3.89
CA GLY A 240 9.86 -4.13 3.05
C GLY A 240 8.35 -4.03 2.79
N ALA A 241 7.60 -3.26 3.60
CA ALA A 241 6.20 -2.95 3.31
C ALA A 241 5.99 -2.27 1.93
N ALA A 242 7.04 -1.72 1.31
CA ALA A 242 7.01 -1.22 -0.06
C ALA A 242 6.62 -2.29 -1.10
N VAL A 243 6.90 -3.58 -0.85
CA VAL A 243 6.76 -4.63 -1.87
C VAL A 243 5.40 -5.37 -1.83
N THR A 244 4.54 -5.05 -0.85
CA THR A 244 3.28 -5.79 -0.60
C THR A 244 2.25 -5.66 -1.71
N GLY A 245 2.38 -4.68 -2.62
CA GLY A 245 1.40 -4.48 -3.70
C GLY A 245 1.70 -5.19 -5.02
N VAL A 246 2.66 -6.14 -5.04
CA VAL A 246 3.04 -6.90 -6.25
C VAL A 246 2.27 -8.23 -6.37
N GLU A 247 1.71 -8.72 -5.27
CA GLU A 247 1.01 -10.01 -5.16
C GLU A 247 -0.39 -10.06 -5.80
#